data_AF-A0A495XKE1-F1
#
_entry.id   AF-A0A495XKE1-F1
#
_cell.length_a   1.000
_cell.length_b   1.000
_cell.length_c   1.000
_cell.angle_alpha   90.00
_cell.angle_beta   90.00
_cell.angle_gamma   90.00
#
_symmetry.space_group_name_H-M   'P 1'
#
loop_
_entity.id
_entity.type
_entity.pdbx_description
1 polymer ?
#
loop_
_entity_poly.entity_id
_entity_poly.type
_entity_poly.pdbx_seq_one_letter_code
_entity_poly.pdbx_strand_id
1 'polypeptide(L)'
;MIDEQQVEVPRRGRPPVSDRQRRRLRLDISRHAVRLFAEHGVTATSGEQIARAAGVSERTLWRYFRSKESCVEPLLAKAIDAFRAVLRAWPADQELTEHLRDTYTPVLDSASDADLEAVLAVVRMTRAEPALRAAYLMLWERSEDTFAEVLADRAGTSPDSVEIRVQAAAMSAVLKVATDHLAHVTTGGVTREALRRHREDVTSAVDVVFRGLSTG
;
A
#
# COMPACT_ATOMS: atom_id res chain seq x y z
N MET A 1 -56.04 -40.32 1.59
CA MET A 1 -55.65 -38.90 1.59
C MET A 1 -54.42 -38.79 2.49
N ILE A 2 -53.24 -38.83 1.89
CA ILE A 2 -51.96 -38.63 2.60
C ILE A 2 -51.46 -37.27 2.12
N ASP A 3 -51.31 -36.37 3.08
CA ASP A 3 -50.96 -34.97 2.92
C ASP A 3 -49.50 -34.82 2.49
N GLU A 4 -49.29 -34.14 1.36
CA GLU A 4 -47.98 -33.82 0.80
C GLU A 4 -47.31 -32.77 1.68
N GLN A 5 -46.52 -33.20 2.66
CA GLN A 5 -45.57 -32.31 3.32
C GLN A 5 -44.47 -31.88 2.33
N GLN A 6 -44.68 -30.70 1.76
CA GLN A 6 -43.68 -29.94 1.01
C GLN A 6 -42.47 -29.68 1.91
N VAL A 7 -41.35 -30.30 1.57
CA VAL A 7 -40.04 -30.02 2.17
C VAL A 7 -39.56 -28.67 1.63
N GLU A 8 -39.64 -27.64 2.46
CA GLU A 8 -39.10 -26.31 2.15
C GLU A 8 -37.57 -26.38 2.11
N VAL A 9 -37.01 -26.26 0.91
CA VAL A 9 -35.55 -26.26 0.69
C VAL A 9 -34.98 -24.94 1.24
N PRO A 10 -34.00 -24.96 2.17
CA PRO A 10 -33.42 -23.73 2.69
C PRO A 10 -32.71 -22.97 1.56
N ARG A 11 -33.07 -21.71 1.36
CA ARG A 11 -32.39 -20.81 0.42
C ARG A 11 -30.90 -20.74 0.80
N ARG A 12 -30.05 -21.40 0.02
CA ARG A 12 -28.59 -21.30 0.16
C ARG A 12 -28.17 -19.83 0.00
N GLY A 13 -27.84 -19.17 1.11
CA GLY A 13 -27.26 -17.84 1.11
C GLY A 13 -26.00 -17.79 0.25
N ARG A 14 -25.78 -16.64 -0.41
CA ARG A 14 -24.58 -16.41 -1.24
C ARG A 14 -23.32 -16.71 -0.40
N PRO A 15 -22.37 -17.52 -0.90
CA PRO A 15 -21.18 -17.87 -0.14
C PRO A 15 -20.42 -16.61 0.30
N PRO A 16 -19.82 -16.61 1.51
CA PRO A 16 -19.09 -15.47 2.03
C PRO A 16 -17.94 -15.09 1.09
N VAL A 17 -17.80 -13.79 0.82
CA VAL A 17 -16.74 -13.26 -0.05
C VAL A 17 -15.38 -13.57 0.55
N SER A 18 -14.52 -14.28 -0.18
CA SER A 18 -13.15 -14.60 0.25
C SER A 18 -12.30 -13.34 0.43
N ASP A 19 -11.28 -13.40 1.28
CA ASP A 19 -10.36 -12.26 1.48
C ASP A 19 -9.67 -11.84 0.18
N ARG A 20 -9.36 -12.79 -0.70
CA ARG A 20 -8.82 -12.51 -2.03
C ARG A 20 -9.80 -11.70 -2.88
N GLN A 21 -11.08 -12.05 -2.88
CA GLN A 21 -12.12 -11.29 -3.58
C GLN A 21 -12.31 -9.89 -2.97
N ARG A 22 -12.23 -9.77 -1.63
CA ARG A 22 -12.31 -8.46 -0.96
C ARG A 22 -11.12 -7.57 -1.32
N ARG A 23 -9.89 -8.10 -1.31
CA ARG A 23 -8.67 -7.34 -1.72
C ARG A 23 -8.77 -6.90 -3.17
N ARG A 24 -9.20 -7.78 -4.08
CA ARG A 24 -9.40 -7.45 -5.49
C ARG A 24 -10.41 -6.33 -5.68
N LEU A 25 -11.57 -6.41 -5.01
CA LEU A 25 -12.59 -5.37 -5.08
C LEU A 25 -12.09 -4.03 -4.52
N ARG A 26 -11.39 -4.04 -3.38
CA ARG A 26 -10.80 -2.83 -2.80
C ARG A 26 -9.79 -2.18 -3.75
N LEU A 27 -8.93 -2.97 -4.38
CA LEU A 27 -7.96 -2.47 -5.36
C LEU A 27 -8.64 -1.89 -6.60
N ASP A 28 -9.69 -2.54 -7.09
CA ASP A 28 -10.46 -2.06 -8.24
C ASP A 28 -11.13 -0.71 -7.98
N ILE A 29 -11.83 -0.58 -6.84
CA ILE A 29 -12.39 0.69 -6.36
C ILE A 29 -11.28 1.75 -6.24
N SER A 30 -10.12 1.37 -5.71
CA SER A 30 -8.99 2.29 -5.53
C SER A 30 -8.50 2.87 -6.85
N ARG A 31 -8.35 2.05 -7.89
CA ARG A 31 -7.97 2.51 -9.24
C ARG A 31 -8.98 3.50 -9.80
N HIS A 32 -10.27 3.24 -9.66
CA HIS A 32 -11.32 4.17 -10.10
C HIS A 32 -11.28 5.49 -9.33
N ALA A 33 -11.10 5.44 -8.01
CA ALA A 33 -11.00 6.64 -7.17
C ALA A 33 -9.80 7.50 -7.56
N VAL A 34 -8.62 6.89 -7.71
CA VAL A 34 -7.39 7.60 -8.10
C VAL A 34 -7.53 8.24 -9.48
N ARG A 35 -8.09 7.52 -10.45
CA ARG A 35 -8.36 8.07 -11.78
C ARG A 35 -9.28 9.29 -11.71
N LEU A 36 -10.40 9.19 -10.99
CA LEU A 36 -11.35 10.30 -10.86
C LEU A 36 -10.75 11.50 -10.13
N PHE A 37 -9.93 11.27 -9.10
CA PHE A 37 -9.19 12.34 -8.41
C PHE A 37 -8.19 13.02 -9.34
N ALA A 38 -7.50 12.29 -10.19
CA ALA A 38 -6.59 12.86 -11.18
C ALA A 38 -7.32 13.66 -12.27
N GLU A 39 -8.49 13.19 -12.72
CA GLU A 39 -9.28 13.83 -13.78
C GLU A 39 -10.04 15.08 -13.31
N HIS A 40 -10.64 15.03 -12.11
CA HIS A 40 -11.58 16.05 -11.64
C HIS A 40 -11.10 16.80 -10.37
N GLY A 41 -10.00 16.34 -9.75
CA GLY A 41 -9.59 16.79 -8.43
C GLY A 41 -10.30 16.03 -7.30
N VAL A 42 -9.66 15.99 -6.12
CA VAL A 42 -10.18 15.24 -4.96
C VAL A 42 -11.47 15.88 -4.45
N THR A 43 -11.50 17.22 -4.35
CA THR A 43 -12.66 17.96 -3.84
C THR A 43 -13.92 17.73 -4.69
N ALA A 44 -13.81 17.83 -6.03
CA ALA A 44 -14.95 17.71 -6.94
C ALA A 44 -15.44 16.26 -7.15
N THR A 45 -14.66 15.26 -6.72
CA THR A 45 -15.03 13.86 -6.83
C THR A 45 -15.87 13.41 -5.63
N SER A 46 -17.05 12.84 -5.86
CA SER A 46 -17.93 12.28 -4.84
C SER A 46 -17.79 10.76 -4.69
N GLY A 47 -18.18 10.22 -3.53
CA GLY A 47 -18.23 8.78 -3.33
C GLY A 47 -19.23 8.07 -4.24
N GLU A 48 -20.32 8.73 -4.61
CA GLU A 48 -21.28 8.22 -5.60
C GLU A 48 -20.62 8.02 -6.98
N GLN A 49 -19.82 9.00 -7.44
CA GLN A 49 -19.09 8.89 -8.71
C GLN A 49 -18.09 7.73 -8.67
N ILE A 50 -17.37 7.56 -7.56
CA ILE A 50 -16.44 6.44 -7.36
C ILE A 50 -17.19 5.10 -7.39
N ALA A 51 -18.28 4.99 -6.63
CA ALA A 51 -19.08 3.78 -6.55
C ALA A 51 -19.65 3.38 -7.93
N ARG A 52 -20.21 4.36 -8.65
CA ARG A 52 -20.72 4.19 -10.01
C ARG A 52 -19.63 3.74 -10.98
N ALA A 53 -18.46 4.39 -10.94
CA ALA A 53 -17.33 4.03 -11.79
C ALA A 53 -16.81 2.61 -11.53
N ALA A 54 -16.82 2.16 -10.27
CA ALA A 54 -16.41 0.82 -9.86
C ALA A 54 -17.52 -0.24 -9.93
N GLY A 55 -18.71 0.10 -10.43
CA GLY A 55 -19.83 -0.85 -10.56
C GLY A 55 -20.37 -1.37 -9.22
N VAL A 56 -20.26 -0.59 -8.14
CA VAL A 56 -20.77 -0.94 -6.80
C VAL A 56 -21.77 0.09 -6.29
N SER A 57 -22.57 -0.28 -5.29
CA SER A 57 -23.40 0.68 -4.57
C SER A 57 -22.58 1.51 -3.59
N GLU A 58 -23.02 2.73 -3.27
CA GLU A 58 -22.40 3.55 -2.21
C GLU A 58 -22.35 2.84 -0.86
N ARG A 59 -23.41 2.12 -0.49
CA ARG A 59 -23.42 1.26 0.70
C ARG A 59 -22.28 0.23 0.67
N THR A 60 -21.95 -0.31 -0.50
CA THR A 60 -20.84 -1.24 -0.65
C THR A 60 -19.50 -0.54 -0.55
N LEU A 61 -19.35 0.66 -1.14
CA LEU A 61 -18.16 1.48 -1.01
C LEU A 61 -17.85 1.78 0.47
N TRP A 62 -18.83 2.35 1.19
CA TRP A 62 -18.68 2.76 2.59
C TRP A 62 -18.54 1.58 3.57
N ARG A 63 -18.89 0.36 3.15
CA ARG A 63 -18.56 -0.85 3.91
C ARG A 63 -17.05 -1.14 3.92
N TYR A 64 -16.30 -0.73 2.90
CA TYR A 64 -14.87 -1.01 2.76
C TYR A 64 -13.98 0.20 3.10
N PHE A 65 -14.50 1.42 2.97
CA PHE A 65 -13.74 2.67 3.05
C PHE A 65 -14.39 3.65 4.01
N ARG A 66 -13.56 4.38 4.75
CA ARG A 66 -13.99 5.35 5.78
C ARG A 66 -14.36 6.71 5.17
N SER A 67 -13.71 7.05 4.07
CA SER A 67 -13.94 8.27 3.30
C SER A 67 -13.55 8.06 1.84
N LYS A 68 -13.88 9.03 0.96
CA LYS A 68 -13.45 8.98 -0.45
C LYS A 68 -11.92 8.97 -0.56
N GLU A 69 -11.23 9.73 0.29
CA GLU A 69 -9.76 9.80 0.29
C GLU A 69 -9.15 8.46 0.71
N SER A 70 -9.74 7.76 1.68
CA SER A 70 -9.27 6.41 2.06
C SER A 70 -9.37 5.38 0.93
N CYS A 71 -10.09 5.68 -0.15
CA CYS A 71 -10.14 4.81 -1.33
C CYS A 71 -8.79 4.67 -2.03
N VAL A 72 -7.82 5.58 -1.82
CA VAL A 72 -6.47 5.43 -2.41
C VAL A 72 -5.59 4.41 -1.68
N GLU A 73 -5.93 4.06 -0.44
CA GLU A 73 -5.10 3.21 0.43
C GLU A 73 -4.73 1.86 -0.21
N PRO A 74 -5.65 1.10 -0.85
CA PRO A 74 -5.31 -0.21 -1.42
C PRO A 74 -4.28 -0.16 -2.55
N LEU A 75 -4.30 0.89 -3.38
CA LEU A 75 -3.33 1.05 -4.46
C LEU A 75 -1.95 1.41 -3.89
N LEU A 76 -1.89 2.37 -2.96
CA LEU A 76 -0.66 2.75 -2.27
C LEU A 76 -0.04 1.60 -1.46
N ALA A 77 -0.89 0.79 -0.82
CA ALA A 77 -0.46 -0.37 -0.02
C ALA A 77 0.32 -1.39 -0.85
N LYS A 78 0.16 -1.43 -2.18
CA LYS A 78 0.96 -2.31 -3.04
C LYS A 78 2.46 -2.06 -2.91
N ALA A 79 2.89 -0.79 -2.79
CA ALA A 79 4.31 -0.47 -2.63
C ALA A 79 4.85 -0.97 -1.28
N ILE A 80 4.06 -0.82 -0.22
CA ILE A 80 4.37 -1.33 1.13
C ILE A 80 4.42 -2.86 1.14
N ASP A 81 3.41 -3.53 0.57
CA ASP A 81 3.31 -4.99 0.52
C ASP A 81 4.48 -5.61 -0.25
N ALA A 82 4.96 -4.93 -1.30
CA ALA A 82 6.13 -5.34 -2.06
C ALA A 82 7.41 -5.32 -1.22
N PHE A 83 7.64 -4.21 -0.54
CA PHE A 83 8.80 -4.07 0.31
C PHE A 83 8.75 -5.05 1.49
N ARG A 84 7.57 -5.23 2.08
CA ARG A 84 7.32 -6.26 3.10
C ARG A 84 7.67 -7.66 2.59
N ALA A 85 7.29 -7.99 1.35
CA ALA A 85 7.60 -9.29 0.78
C ALA A 85 9.11 -9.50 0.63
N VAL A 86 9.84 -8.45 0.22
CA VAL A 86 11.30 -8.45 0.18
C VAL A 86 11.90 -8.67 1.57
N LEU A 87 11.45 -7.91 2.58
CA LEU A 87 11.93 -8.08 3.95
C LEU A 87 11.66 -9.48 4.51
N ARG A 88 10.49 -10.07 4.22
CA ARG A 88 10.16 -11.43 4.68
C ARG A 88 11.00 -12.52 4.03
N ALA A 89 11.50 -12.27 2.81
CA ALA A 89 12.36 -13.19 2.10
C ALA A 89 13.84 -12.99 2.45
N TRP A 90 14.17 -12.10 3.39
CA TRP A 90 15.54 -11.77 3.78
C TRP A 90 16.26 -12.99 4.42
N PRO A 91 17.35 -13.49 3.80
CA PRO A 91 18.11 -14.60 4.36
C PRO A 91 18.79 -14.28 5.69
N ALA A 92 18.89 -15.28 6.56
CA ALA A 92 19.42 -15.09 7.91
C ALA A 92 20.93 -14.78 7.94
N ASP A 93 21.65 -15.19 6.91
CA ASP A 93 23.11 -15.11 6.72
C ASP A 93 23.55 -13.95 5.83
N GLN A 94 22.62 -13.08 5.41
CA GLN A 94 22.90 -11.95 4.54
C GLN A 94 22.62 -10.62 5.23
N GLU A 95 23.41 -9.59 4.91
CA GLU A 95 23.13 -8.21 5.30
C GLU A 95 21.87 -7.68 4.60
N LEU A 96 21.05 -6.91 5.30
CA LEU A 96 19.78 -6.41 4.74
C LEU A 96 20.00 -5.51 3.52
N THR A 97 21.03 -4.68 3.54
CA THR A 97 21.34 -3.77 2.42
C THR A 97 21.77 -4.52 1.17
N GLU A 98 22.45 -5.65 1.32
CA GLU A 98 22.81 -6.53 0.22
C GLU A 98 21.56 -7.22 -0.35
N HIS A 99 20.74 -7.81 0.51
CA HIS A 99 19.48 -8.44 0.10
C HIS A 99 18.56 -7.47 -0.63
N LEU A 100 18.42 -6.23 -0.13
CA LEU A 100 17.64 -5.17 -0.78
C LEU A 100 18.22 -4.81 -2.15
N ARG A 101 19.55 -4.67 -2.28
CA ARG A 101 20.18 -4.34 -3.56
C ARG A 101 19.83 -5.37 -4.64
N ASP A 102 19.80 -6.64 -4.26
CA ASP A 102 19.61 -7.76 -5.18
C ASP A 102 18.14 -8.03 -5.48
N THR A 103 17.26 -7.86 -4.51
CA THR A 103 15.87 -8.35 -4.60
C THR A 103 14.82 -7.24 -4.61
N TYR A 104 15.14 -6.04 -4.10
CA TYR A 104 14.18 -4.94 -4.10
C TYR A 104 14.00 -4.40 -5.52
N THR A 105 12.94 -4.90 -6.14
CA THR A 105 12.35 -4.30 -7.32
C THR A 105 11.16 -3.48 -6.85
N PRO A 106 11.12 -2.16 -7.08
CA PRO A 106 9.93 -1.38 -6.77
C PRO A 106 8.74 -2.08 -7.43
N VAL A 107 7.64 -2.33 -6.69
CA VAL A 107 6.47 -3.00 -7.30
C VAL A 107 5.94 -2.26 -8.53
N LEU A 108 6.31 -0.99 -8.66
CA LEU A 108 6.08 -0.12 -9.78
C LEU A 108 6.75 -0.60 -11.09
N ASP A 109 7.79 -1.43 -11.00
CA ASP A 109 8.49 -2.04 -12.14
C ASP A 109 7.90 -3.41 -12.55
N SER A 110 7.02 -4.01 -11.72
CA SER A 110 6.33 -5.29 -11.99
C SER A 110 4.80 -5.19 -12.05
N ALA A 111 4.21 -4.11 -11.55
CA ALA A 111 2.83 -3.72 -11.79
C ALA A 111 2.72 -3.13 -13.20
N SER A 112 1.54 -3.21 -13.83
CA SER A 112 1.31 -2.49 -15.09
C SER A 112 1.69 -1.02 -14.92
N ASP A 113 2.40 -0.41 -15.88
CA ASP A 113 2.82 1.00 -15.90
C ASP A 113 1.75 1.97 -15.35
N ALA A 114 0.47 1.65 -15.59
CA ALA A 114 -0.69 2.38 -15.09
C ALA A 114 -0.83 2.45 -13.55
N ASP A 115 -0.57 1.37 -12.81
CA ASP A 115 -0.66 1.35 -11.34
C ASP A 115 0.47 2.18 -10.73
N LEU A 116 1.67 2.12 -11.34
CA LEU A 116 2.81 2.93 -10.96
C LEU A 116 2.50 4.42 -11.09
N GLU A 117 2.04 4.84 -12.28
CA GLU A 117 1.69 6.23 -12.51
C GLU A 117 0.56 6.70 -11.58
N ALA A 118 -0.43 5.83 -11.32
CA ALA A 118 -1.52 6.12 -10.40
C ALA A 118 -1.03 6.30 -8.94
N VAL A 119 -0.09 5.49 -8.46
CA VAL A 119 0.54 5.69 -7.13
C VAL A 119 1.24 7.05 -7.06
N LEU A 120 2.07 7.37 -8.06
CA LEU A 120 2.80 8.64 -8.06
C LEU A 120 1.85 9.84 -8.20
N ALA A 121 0.76 9.70 -8.95
CA ALA A 121 -0.28 10.73 -9.05
C ALA A 121 -0.91 11.01 -7.68
N VAL A 122 -1.24 9.97 -6.90
CA VAL A 122 -1.75 10.14 -5.53
C VAL A 122 -0.75 10.90 -4.67
N VAL A 123 0.52 10.49 -4.68
CA VAL A 123 1.58 11.13 -3.90
C VAL A 123 1.71 12.62 -4.26
N ARG A 124 1.67 12.96 -5.55
CA ARG A 124 1.66 14.37 -6.01
C ARG A 124 0.45 15.14 -5.50
N MET A 125 -0.75 14.57 -5.57
CA MET A 125 -1.99 15.21 -5.09
C MET A 125 -1.95 15.51 -3.58
N THR A 126 -1.24 14.73 -2.76
CA THR A 126 -1.13 14.97 -1.31
C THR A 126 -0.54 16.35 -0.96
N ARG A 127 0.19 16.99 -1.87
CA ARG A 127 0.77 18.33 -1.65
C ARG A 127 -0.29 19.42 -1.57
N ALA A 128 -1.38 19.27 -2.32
CA ALA A 128 -2.46 20.26 -2.41
C ALA A 128 -3.72 19.84 -1.63
N GLU A 129 -3.84 18.56 -1.25
CA GLU A 129 -5.07 17.98 -0.70
C GLU A 129 -4.84 17.42 0.73
N PRO A 130 -5.13 18.19 1.79
CA PRO A 130 -4.83 17.80 3.17
C PRO A 130 -5.50 16.49 3.62
N ALA A 131 -6.75 16.25 3.22
CA ALA A 131 -7.48 15.03 3.57
C ALA A 131 -6.85 13.78 2.92
N LEU A 132 -6.36 13.92 1.68
CA LEU A 132 -5.62 12.87 0.99
C LEU A 132 -4.26 12.63 1.66
N ARG A 133 -3.56 13.70 2.06
CA ARG A 133 -2.30 13.62 2.81
C ARG A 133 -2.48 12.89 4.14
N ALA A 134 -3.58 13.13 4.85
CA ALA A 134 -3.90 12.40 6.08
C ALA A 134 -4.06 10.89 5.82
N ALA A 135 -4.81 10.51 4.78
CA ALA A 135 -4.98 9.10 4.39
C ALA A 135 -3.63 8.43 4.03
N TYR A 136 -2.77 9.16 3.30
CA TYR A 136 -1.43 8.72 2.93
C TYR A 136 -0.51 8.51 4.14
N LEU A 137 -0.46 9.47 5.07
CA LEU A 137 0.39 9.35 6.27
C LEU A 137 -0.08 8.25 7.22
N MET A 138 -1.40 8.13 7.44
CA MET A 138 -1.97 7.03 8.22
C MET A 138 -1.67 5.65 7.62
N LEU A 139 -1.50 5.55 6.30
CA LEU A 139 -1.12 4.29 5.66
C LEU A 139 0.32 3.91 6.00
N TRP A 140 1.25 4.87 5.94
CA TRP A 140 2.65 4.66 6.31
C TRP A 140 2.81 4.33 7.79
N GLU A 141 2.13 5.04 8.68
CA GLU A 141 2.11 4.73 10.12
C GLU A 141 1.62 3.30 10.37
N ARG A 142 0.49 2.90 9.78
CA ARG A 142 -0.04 1.53 9.89
C ARG A 142 0.89 0.46 9.33
N SER A 143 1.78 0.81 8.40
CA SER A 143 2.75 -0.14 7.85
C SER A 143 3.90 -0.46 8.83
N GLU A 144 4.13 0.41 9.81
CA GLU A 144 5.18 0.22 10.81
C GLU A 144 4.95 -1.03 11.65
N ASP A 145 3.70 -1.33 12.04
CA ASP A 145 3.36 -2.56 12.77
C ASP A 145 3.80 -3.80 11.99
N THR A 146 3.61 -3.77 10.67
CA THR A 146 3.98 -4.87 9.79
C THR A 146 5.49 -5.00 9.62
N PHE A 147 6.24 -3.91 9.61
CA PHE A 147 7.70 -3.96 9.59
C PHE A 147 8.26 -4.41 10.94
N ALA A 148 7.65 -3.96 12.04
CA ALA A 148 8.02 -4.36 13.40
C ALA A 148 7.90 -5.87 13.59
N GLU A 149 6.82 -6.49 13.11
CA GLU A 149 6.66 -7.96 13.11
C GLU A 149 7.87 -8.66 12.47
N VAL A 150 8.25 -8.25 11.25
CA VAL A 150 9.34 -8.91 10.50
C VAL A 150 10.70 -8.70 11.16
N LEU A 151 10.96 -7.49 11.67
CA LEU A 151 12.22 -7.16 12.34
C LEU A 151 12.34 -7.84 13.71
N ALA A 152 11.23 -7.94 14.45
CA ALA A 152 11.19 -8.62 15.75
C ALA A 152 11.48 -10.12 15.61
N ASP A 153 10.84 -10.78 14.64
CA ASP A 153 11.10 -12.19 14.31
C ASP A 153 12.58 -12.42 14.01
N ARG A 154 13.21 -11.49 13.28
CA ARG A 154 14.64 -11.55 12.94
C ARG A 154 15.55 -11.37 14.15
N ALA A 155 15.22 -10.44 15.04
CA ALA A 155 16.01 -10.11 16.21
C ALA A 155 15.76 -11.04 17.40
N GLY A 156 14.73 -11.90 17.34
CA GLY A 156 14.33 -12.76 18.46
C GLY A 156 13.80 -11.98 19.66
N THR A 157 13.18 -10.82 19.42
CA THR A 157 12.69 -9.91 20.47
C THR A 157 11.21 -9.54 20.24
N SER A 158 10.66 -8.70 21.10
CA SER A 158 9.28 -8.22 20.98
C SER A 158 9.13 -7.15 19.89
N PRO A 159 8.06 -7.19 19.06
CA PRO A 159 7.73 -6.12 18.11
C PRO A 159 7.35 -4.79 18.79
N ASP A 160 7.04 -4.82 20.09
CA ASP A 160 6.72 -3.63 20.88
C ASP A 160 7.95 -3.02 21.57
N SER A 161 9.13 -3.63 21.42
CA SER A 161 10.37 -3.04 21.95
C SER A 161 10.67 -1.71 21.26
N VAL A 162 11.13 -0.72 22.03
CA VAL A 162 11.41 0.62 21.49
C VAL A 162 12.38 0.56 20.32
N GLU A 163 13.39 -0.30 20.39
CA GLU A 163 14.35 -0.51 19.31
C GLU A 163 13.68 -0.97 18.01
N ILE A 164 12.84 -2.01 18.05
CA ILE A 164 12.13 -2.50 16.87
C ILE A 164 11.14 -1.46 16.35
N ARG A 165 10.42 -0.76 17.22
CA ARG A 165 9.51 0.32 16.82
C ARG A 165 10.24 1.45 16.10
N VAL A 166 11.42 1.85 16.59
CA VAL A 166 12.27 2.87 15.95
C VAL A 166 12.77 2.38 14.59
N GLN A 167 13.26 1.15 14.49
CA GLN A 167 13.71 0.57 13.23
C GLN A 167 12.58 0.47 12.20
N ALA A 168 11.38 0.05 12.61
CA ALA A 168 10.20 -0.03 11.76
C ALA A 168 9.74 1.35 11.26
N ALA A 169 9.71 2.36 12.14
CA ALA A 169 9.40 3.73 11.78
C ALA A 169 10.44 4.32 10.81
N ALA A 170 11.73 4.07 11.05
CA ALA A 170 12.79 4.51 10.16
C ALA A 170 12.69 3.85 8.78
N MET A 171 12.35 2.56 8.72
CA MET A 171 12.10 1.85 7.46
C MET A 171 10.91 2.44 6.68
N SER A 172 9.80 2.71 7.37
CA SER A 172 8.64 3.39 6.80
C SER A 172 9.01 4.77 6.25
N ALA A 173 9.83 5.53 6.99
CA ALA A 173 10.32 6.84 6.56
C ALA A 173 11.18 6.76 5.30
N VAL A 174 12.08 5.78 5.19
CA VAL A 174 12.91 5.56 3.99
C VAL A 174 12.03 5.37 2.75
N LEU A 175 11.05 4.46 2.82
CA LEU A 175 10.18 4.16 1.70
C LEU A 175 9.31 5.34 1.30
N LYS A 176 8.74 6.04 2.29
CA LYS A 176 7.95 7.24 2.06
C LYS A 176 8.77 8.31 1.35
N VAL A 177 9.97 8.63 1.88
CA VAL A 177 10.83 9.68 1.32
C VAL A 177 11.27 9.33 -0.11
N ALA A 178 11.68 8.09 -0.35
CA ALA A 178 12.04 7.64 -1.69
C ALA A 178 10.86 7.74 -2.67
N THR A 179 9.66 7.33 -2.24
CA THR A 179 8.44 7.41 -3.06
C THR A 179 8.04 8.86 -3.35
N ASP A 180 8.12 9.74 -2.34
CA ASP A 180 7.85 11.17 -2.49
C ASP A 180 8.87 11.83 -3.45
N HIS A 181 10.14 11.42 -3.39
CA HIS A 181 11.18 11.88 -4.31
C HIS A 181 10.92 11.41 -5.74
N LEU A 182 10.63 10.12 -5.94
CA LEU A 182 10.29 9.56 -7.25
C LEU A 182 9.11 10.31 -7.87
N ALA A 183 8.03 10.50 -7.10
CA ALA A 183 6.84 11.22 -7.56
C ALA A 183 7.15 12.67 -7.97
N HIS A 184 8.15 13.30 -7.35
CA HIS A 184 8.58 14.66 -7.67
C HIS A 184 9.39 14.74 -8.96
N VAL A 185 10.32 13.80 -9.19
CA VAL A 185 11.25 13.84 -10.33
C VAL A 185 10.66 13.25 -11.61
N THR A 186 9.55 12.52 -11.55
CA THR A 186 8.90 11.89 -12.71
C THR A 186 7.61 12.59 -13.16
N THR A 187 7.48 13.90 -12.96
CA THR A 187 6.32 14.67 -13.43
C THR A 187 6.14 14.64 -14.96
N GLY A 188 7.19 14.33 -15.72
CA GLY A 188 7.18 14.10 -17.17
C GLY A 188 7.07 12.63 -17.60
N GLY A 189 6.79 11.72 -16.67
CA GLY A 189 6.73 10.27 -16.90
C GLY A 189 7.84 9.50 -16.20
N VAL A 190 7.59 8.21 -15.95
CA VAL A 190 8.54 7.34 -15.26
C VAL A 190 9.52 6.73 -16.26
N THR A 191 10.80 6.86 -15.97
CA THR A 191 11.88 6.26 -16.77
C THR A 191 12.53 5.12 -16.01
N ARG A 192 13.13 4.15 -16.73
CA ARG A 192 13.92 3.07 -16.11
C ARG A 192 15.05 3.61 -15.24
N GLU A 193 15.66 4.71 -15.65
CA GLU A 193 16.72 5.37 -14.89
C GLU A 193 16.19 5.96 -13.57
N ALA A 194 15.01 6.56 -13.57
CA ALA A 194 14.38 7.05 -12.33
C ALA A 194 14.05 5.90 -11.36
N LEU A 195 13.58 4.76 -11.88
CA LEU A 195 13.33 3.56 -11.07
C LEU A 195 14.61 2.95 -10.51
N ARG A 196 15.69 2.91 -11.31
CA ARG A 196 17.02 2.46 -10.85
C ARG A 196 17.55 3.33 -9.72
N ARG A 197 17.46 4.66 -9.86
CA ARG A 197 17.86 5.61 -8.81
C ARG A 197 17.02 5.45 -7.55
N HIS A 198 15.71 5.33 -7.67
CA HIS A 198 14.83 5.07 -6.53
C HIS A 198 15.24 3.82 -5.74
N ARG A 199 15.63 2.74 -6.43
CA ARG A 199 16.16 1.53 -5.76
C ARG A 199 17.47 1.80 -5.01
N GLU A 200 18.38 2.56 -5.62
CA GLU A 200 19.65 2.96 -5.02
C GLU A 200 19.45 3.88 -3.80
N ASP A 201 18.51 4.81 -3.89
CA ASP A 201 18.13 5.73 -2.81
C ASP A 201 17.56 4.96 -1.62
N VAL A 202 16.64 4.01 -1.85
CA VAL A 202 16.10 3.14 -0.78
C VAL A 202 17.22 2.34 -0.11
N THR A 203 18.08 1.69 -0.89
CA THR A 203 19.17 0.86 -0.35
C THR A 203 20.16 1.70 0.47
N SER A 204 20.54 2.86 -0.04
CA SER A 204 21.47 3.77 0.63
C SER A 204 20.86 4.40 1.90
N ALA A 205 19.57 4.74 1.86
CA ALA A 205 18.89 5.30 3.03
C ALA A 205 18.68 4.27 4.14
N VAL A 206 18.42 3.00 3.81
CA VAL A 206 18.46 1.90 4.77
C VAL A 206 19.85 1.81 5.41
N ASP A 207 20.91 1.81 4.60
CA ASP A 207 22.29 1.77 5.10
C ASP A 207 22.62 2.91 6.08
N VAL A 208 22.16 4.14 5.80
CA VAL A 208 22.29 5.30 6.70
C VAL A 208 21.57 5.07 8.03
N VAL A 209 20.33 4.56 7.99
CA VAL A 209 19.51 4.29 9.18
C VAL A 209 20.15 3.22 10.07
N PHE A 210 20.68 2.15 9.48
CA PHE A 210 21.25 1.04 10.26
C PHE A 210 22.70 1.28 10.70
N ARG A 211 23.54 2.01 9.94
CA ARG A 211 24.90 2.39 10.39
C ARG A 211 24.91 3.52 11.40
N GLY A 212 23.95 4.45 11.33
CA GLY A 212 23.86 5.59 12.25
C GLY A 212 23.62 5.22 13.71
N LEU A 213 23.22 3.97 13.98
CA LEU A 213 22.97 3.43 15.33
C LEU A 213 24.15 2.62 15.89
N SER A 214 25.23 2.43 15.12
CA SER A 214 26.42 1.66 15.54
C SER A 214 27.62 2.55 15.93
N THR A 215 27.43 3.86 16.07
CA THR A 215 28.46 4.75 16.59
C THR A 215 28.25 5.01 18.08
N GLY A 216 29.00 4.29 18.93
CA GLY A 216 29.22 4.60 20.35
C GLY A 216 29.02 3.43 21.29
#